data_AF-V5K9J1-F1
#
_entry.id   AF-V5K9J1-F1
#
_cell.length_a   1.000
_cell.length_b   1.000
_cell.length_c   1.000
_cell.angle_alpha   90.00
_cell.angle_beta   90.00
_cell.angle_gamma   90.00
#
_symmetry.space_group_name_H-M   'P 1'
#
loop_
_entity.id
_entity.type
_entity.pdbx_description
1 polymer ?
#
loop_
_entity_poly.entity_id
_entity_poly.type
_entity_poly.pdbx_seq_one_letter_code
_entity_poly.pdbx_strand_id
1 'polypeptide(L)'
;GGSPLMEQLIFFHDHSMTILVLITVLVFYIIMMIVLNKCLNRNIMEGQEVETFWTVIPALLLIFIAFPSLRLLYLMDEIEGSNLTLKSVGHQWYWSYEYSDFIDVEFDSFMLPDDDQVFRLLDVDNRIVLPWGVQVRVLVTAADVLHSWAMPSMGLKMDAIPGRINQITLLMNRPGLYFGQCSEICGANH
;
A
#
# COMPACT_ATOMS: atom_id res chain seq x y z
N GLY A 1 -11.13 5.46 1.20
CA GLY A 1 -10.59 4.49 0.23
C GLY A 1 -11.69 4.02 -0.71
N GLY A 2 -11.36 3.39 -1.83
CA GLY A 2 -12.35 2.69 -2.66
C GLY A 2 -12.77 1.32 -2.10
N SER A 3 -11.99 0.79 -1.13
CA SER A 3 -12.25 -0.41 -0.35
C SER A 3 -12.34 -0.09 1.16
N PRO A 4 -13.02 -0.94 1.97
CA PRO A 4 -12.98 -0.82 3.43
C PRO A 4 -11.55 -0.91 3.98
N LEU A 5 -10.72 -1.76 3.36
CA LEU A 5 -9.32 -1.93 3.74
C LEU A 5 -8.53 -0.62 3.62
N MET A 6 -8.67 0.08 2.49
CA MET A 6 -7.97 1.34 2.29
C MET A 6 -8.44 2.43 3.26
N GLU A 7 -9.69 2.39 3.73
CA GLU A 7 -10.15 3.29 4.80
C GLU A 7 -9.43 3.00 6.12
N GLN A 8 -9.29 1.73 6.51
CA GLN A 8 -8.54 1.36 7.70
C GLN A 8 -7.06 1.73 7.60
N LEU A 9 -6.45 1.58 6.41
CA LEU A 9 -5.08 2.03 6.15
C LEU A 9 -4.92 3.54 6.31
N ILE A 10 -5.90 4.36 5.86
CA ILE A 10 -5.88 5.81 6.05
C ILE A 10 -5.97 6.15 7.54
N PHE A 11 -6.88 5.53 8.30
CA PHE A 11 -6.96 5.77 9.75
C PHE A 11 -5.68 5.38 10.49
N PHE A 12 -5.08 4.24 10.13
CA PHE A 12 -3.81 3.81 10.71
C PHE A 12 -2.67 4.78 10.36
N HIS A 13 -2.61 5.21 9.10
CA HIS A 13 -1.66 6.22 8.65
C HIS A 13 -1.80 7.50 9.48
N ASP A 14 -3.00 8.06 9.62
CA ASP A 14 -3.24 9.31 10.36
C ASP A 14 -2.87 9.18 11.85
N HIS A 15 -3.17 8.03 12.48
CA HIS A 15 -2.73 7.73 13.84
C HIS A 15 -1.21 7.72 13.95
N SER A 16 -0.53 7.01 13.05
CA SER A 16 0.94 6.92 13.04
C SER A 16 1.60 8.29 12.78
N MET A 17 1.05 9.07 11.85
CA MET A 17 1.53 10.40 11.51
C MET A 17 1.35 11.39 12.66
N THR A 18 0.24 11.29 13.40
CA THR A 18 0.04 12.13 14.60
C THR A 18 1.14 11.89 15.63
N ILE A 19 1.53 10.64 15.86
CA ILE A 19 2.62 10.29 16.79
C ILE A 19 3.98 10.77 16.25
N LEU A 20 4.27 10.57 14.96
CA LEU A 20 5.52 11.02 14.34
C LEU A 20 5.66 12.55 14.37
N VAL A 21 4.59 13.29 14.06
CA VAL A 21 4.57 14.75 14.13
C VAL A 21 4.79 15.23 15.56
N LEU A 22 4.18 14.59 16.56
CA LEU A 22 4.43 14.90 17.98
C LEU A 22 5.92 14.73 18.35
N ILE A 23 6.53 13.61 17.96
CA ILE A 23 7.95 13.34 18.24
C ILE A 23 8.85 14.36 17.54
N THR A 24 8.62 14.63 16.27
CA THR A 24 9.44 15.58 15.49
C THR A 24 9.35 17.01 16.03
N VAL A 25 8.16 17.48 16.42
CA VAL A 25 7.98 18.78 17.06
C VAL A 25 8.68 18.84 18.42
N LEU A 26 8.58 17.77 19.23
CA LEU A 26 9.26 17.68 20.53
C LEU A 26 10.79 17.75 20.37
N VAL A 27 11.35 16.96 19.46
CA VAL A 27 12.79 16.95 19.18
C VAL A 27 13.25 18.31 18.66
N PHE A 28 12.51 18.90 17.72
CA PHE A 28 12.79 20.23 17.20
C PHE A 28 12.78 21.29 18.33
N TYR A 29 11.80 21.23 19.22
CA TYR A 29 11.70 22.12 20.37
C TYR A 29 12.90 21.98 21.32
N ILE A 30 13.32 20.75 21.65
CA ILE A 30 14.47 20.49 22.52
C ILE A 30 15.76 21.03 21.88
N ILE A 31 15.97 20.81 20.57
CA ILE A 31 17.12 21.33 19.84
C ILE A 31 17.13 22.86 19.90
N MET A 32 16.01 23.52 19.61
CA MET A 32 15.89 24.98 19.68
C MET A 32 16.17 25.52 21.08
N MET A 33 15.66 24.85 22.12
CA MET A 33 15.92 25.21 23.51
C MET A 33 17.42 25.13 23.84
N ILE A 34 18.11 24.05 23.42
CA ILE A 34 19.54 23.87 23.67
C ILE A 34 20.36 24.93 22.93
N VAL A 35 20.05 25.22 21.67
CA VAL A 35 20.76 26.21 20.84
C VAL A 35 20.59 27.64 21.38
N LEU A 36 19.40 27.98 21.89
CA LEU A 36 19.12 29.31 22.45
C LEU A 36 19.61 29.47 23.89
N ASN A 37 19.97 28.39 24.57
CA ASN A 37 20.41 28.44 25.96
C ASN A 37 21.82 29.03 26.08
N LYS A 38 21.97 30.07 26.90
CA LYS A 38 23.26 30.73 27.17
C LYS A 38 23.99 30.14 28.38
N CYS A 39 23.30 29.38 29.23
CA CYS A 39 23.88 28.80 30.44
C CYS A 39 24.74 27.59 30.09
N LEU A 40 25.98 27.56 30.59
CA LEU A 40 26.92 26.48 30.35
C LEU A 40 27.03 25.58 31.58
N ASN A 41 26.85 24.28 31.39
CA ASN A 41 27.21 23.27 32.37
C ASN A 41 27.96 22.14 31.67
N ARG A 42 29.20 21.86 32.10
CA ARG A 42 30.08 20.83 31.53
C ARG A 42 30.35 19.67 32.49
N ASN A 43 29.85 19.76 33.71
CA ASN A 43 30.20 18.82 34.78
C ASN A 43 29.17 17.69 34.93
N ILE A 44 28.05 17.73 34.17
CA ILE A 44 27.08 16.64 34.11
C ILE A 44 27.63 15.60 33.13
N MET A 45 28.07 14.46 33.67
CA MET A 45 28.68 13.36 32.89
C MET A 45 27.79 12.12 32.81
N GLU A 46 26.83 11.97 33.73
CA GLU A 46 25.93 10.83 33.82
C GLU A 46 24.48 11.29 34.04
N GLY A 47 23.53 10.48 33.59
CA GLY A 47 22.10 10.82 33.60
C GLY A 47 21.18 9.62 33.54
N GLN A 48 21.44 8.57 34.34
CA GLN A 48 20.69 7.30 34.29
C GLN A 48 19.16 7.48 34.32
N GLU A 49 18.65 8.43 35.11
CA GLU A 49 17.22 8.73 35.17
C GLU A 49 16.67 9.22 33.82
N VAL A 50 17.41 10.09 33.13
CA VAL A 50 17.05 10.61 31.80
C VAL A 50 17.16 9.51 30.73
N GLU A 51 18.19 8.68 30.84
CA GLU A 51 18.38 7.52 29.96
C GLU A 51 17.22 6.53 30.07
N THR A 52 16.78 6.26 31.30
CA THR A 52 15.64 5.39 31.57
C THR A 52 14.36 5.99 30.97
N PHE A 53 14.16 7.30 31.13
CA PHE A 53 12.99 8.01 30.59
C PHE A 53 12.92 7.96 29.06
N TRP A 54 14.00 8.33 28.35
CA TRP A 54 14.01 8.31 26.88
C TRP A 54 14.05 6.90 26.28
N THR A 55 14.25 5.86 27.10
CA THR A 55 14.19 4.46 26.63
C THR A 55 12.78 3.92 26.78
N VAL A 56 12.15 4.14 27.94
CA VAL A 56 10.81 3.63 28.25
C VAL A 56 9.73 4.33 27.41
N ILE A 57 9.81 5.65 27.22
CA ILE A 57 8.77 6.39 26.47
C ILE A 57 8.68 5.97 25.00
N PRO A 58 9.78 5.94 24.22
CA PRO A 58 9.73 5.46 22.84
C PRO A 58 9.27 4.01 22.74
N ALA A 59 9.68 3.14 23.67
CA ALA A 59 9.19 1.76 23.71
C ALA A 59 7.67 1.69 23.84
N LEU A 60 7.07 2.49 24.73
CA LEU A 60 5.61 2.57 24.88
C LEU A 60 4.94 3.14 23.62
N LEU A 61 5.50 4.20 23.01
CA LEU A 61 4.97 4.77 21.77
C LEU A 61 4.97 3.76 20.61
N LEU A 62 6.01 2.92 20.51
CA LEU A 62 6.06 1.86 19.50
C LEU A 62 4.95 0.83 19.70
N ILE A 63 4.61 0.47 20.95
CA ILE A 63 3.49 -0.43 21.24
C ILE A 63 2.16 0.17 20.75
N PHE A 64 1.94 1.48 20.93
CA PHE A 64 0.74 2.17 20.45
C PHE A 64 0.62 2.22 18.92
N ILE A 65 1.75 2.16 18.19
CA ILE A 65 1.75 2.03 16.73
C ILE A 65 1.56 0.56 16.31
N ALA A 66 2.24 -0.36 17.00
CA ALA A 66 2.26 -1.78 16.63
C ALA A 66 0.88 -2.44 16.78
N PHE A 67 0.11 -2.13 17.82
CA PHE A 67 -1.17 -2.77 18.07
C PHE A 67 -2.22 -2.58 16.93
N PRO A 68 -2.54 -1.35 16.48
CA PRO A 68 -3.44 -1.17 15.34
C PRO A 68 -2.85 -1.70 14.03
N SER A 69 -1.52 -1.64 13.85
CA SER A 69 -0.84 -2.21 12.68
C SER A 69 -1.04 -3.71 12.56
N LEU A 70 -0.78 -4.47 13.65
CA LEU A 70 -0.96 -5.92 13.67
C LEU A 70 -2.41 -6.32 13.46
N ARG A 71 -3.35 -5.61 14.09
CA ARG A 71 -4.79 -5.84 13.84
C ARG A 71 -5.13 -5.70 12.36
N LEU A 72 -4.64 -4.66 11.71
CA LEU A 72 -4.89 -4.43 10.28
C LEU A 72 -4.25 -5.49 9.40
N LEU A 73 -3.03 -5.92 9.73
CA LEU A 73 -2.33 -7.00 9.02
C LEU A 73 -3.16 -8.30 9.02
N TYR A 74 -3.72 -8.70 10.17
CA TYR A 74 -4.56 -9.89 10.23
C TYR A 74 -5.89 -9.74 9.47
N LEU A 75 -6.49 -8.54 9.48
CA LEU A 75 -7.69 -8.26 8.68
C LEU A 75 -7.41 -8.32 7.16
N MET A 76 -6.18 -8.02 6.72
CA MET A 76 -5.78 -8.13 5.32
C MET A 76 -5.57 -9.57 4.87
N ASP A 77 -5.10 -10.43 5.77
CA ASP A 77 -4.77 -11.83 5.49
C ASP A 77 -6.00 -12.75 5.62
N GLU A 78 -7.09 -12.26 6.22
CA GLU A 78 -8.33 -13.01 6.37
C GLU A 78 -9.02 -13.21 5.01
N ILE A 79 -8.83 -14.40 4.44
CA ILE A 79 -9.46 -14.81 3.18
C ILE A 79 -10.88 -15.28 3.50
N GLU A 80 -11.85 -14.37 3.46
CA GLU A 80 -13.25 -14.75 3.34
C GLU A 80 -13.52 -15.38 1.95
N GLY A 81 -14.59 -16.18 1.85
CA GLY A 81 -14.94 -16.85 0.59
C GLY A 81 -15.14 -15.85 -0.55
N SER A 82 -14.50 -16.09 -1.70
CA SER A 82 -14.62 -15.23 -2.88
C SER A 82 -15.73 -15.73 -3.81
N ASN A 83 -16.51 -14.79 -4.35
CA ASN A 83 -17.58 -15.11 -5.30
C ASN A 83 -17.11 -15.05 -6.77
N LEU A 84 -15.96 -14.42 -7.01
CA LEU A 84 -15.35 -14.24 -8.32
C LEU A 84 -13.83 -14.28 -8.19
N THR A 85 -13.17 -14.89 -9.15
CA THR A 85 -11.72 -15.00 -9.30
C THR A 85 -11.30 -14.31 -10.59
N LEU A 86 -10.38 -13.36 -10.46
CA LEU A 86 -9.70 -12.72 -11.57
C LEU A 86 -8.24 -13.15 -11.54
N LYS A 87 -7.70 -13.62 -12.65
CA LYS A 87 -6.25 -13.81 -12.78
C LYS A 87 -5.66 -12.67 -13.59
N SER A 88 -4.58 -12.09 -13.08
CA SER A 88 -3.81 -10.99 -13.64
C SER A 88 -2.41 -11.48 -13.92
N VAL A 89 -1.99 -11.40 -15.18
CA VAL A 89 -0.66 -11.85 -15.63
C VAL A 89 0.09 -10.67 -16.23
N GLY A 90 1.24 -10.34 -15.63
CA GLY A 90 2.13 -9.28 -16.10
C GLY A 90 3.04 -9.74 -17.24
N HIS A 91 3.21 -8.86 -18.24
CA HIS A 91 4.08 -9.03 -19.40
C HIS A 91 4.85 -7.73 -19.68
N GLN A 92 5.96 -7.79 -20.40
CA GLN A 92 6.66 -6.63 -20.95
C GLN A 92 5.91 -6.10 -22.19
N TRP A 93 5.21 -4.96 -22.17
CA TRP A 93 4.86 -4.06 -21.06
C TRP A 93 3.36 -3.81 -21.06
N TYR A 94 2.59 -4.81 -20.62
CA TYR A 94 1.14 -4.81 -20.57
C TYR A 94 0.64 -5.84 -19.56
N TRP A 95 -0.66 -5.84 -19.29
CA TRP A 95 -1.30 -6.84 -18.43
C TRP A 95 -2.30 -7.65 -19.24
N SER A 96 -2.39 -8.94 -18.96
CA SER A 96 -3.47 -9.80 -19.46
C SER A 96 -4.33 -10.26 -18.29
N TYR A 97 -5.63 -10.38 -18.55
CA TYR A 97 -6.63 -10.70 -17.53
C TYR A 97 -7.48 -11.89 -17.97
N GLU A 98 -7.67 -12.84 -17.05
CA GLU A 98 -8.47 -14.04 -17.27
C GLU A 98 -9.61 -14.10 -16.24
N TYR A 99 -10.83 -14.24 -16.74
CA TYR A 99 -12.01 -14.60 -15.96
C TYR A 99 -12.30 -16.07 -16.27
N SER A 100 -12.16 -16.96 -15.29
CA SER A 100 -12.30 -18.42 -15.50
C SER A 100 -13.51 -19.04 -14.80
N ASP A 101 -14.20 -18.30 -13.93
CA ASP A 101 -15.28 -18.87 -13.11
C ASP A 101 -16.60 -19.11 -13.85
N PHE A 102 -16.85 -18.42 -14.97
CA PHE A 102 -18.16 -18.48 -15.66
C PHE A 102 -18.04 -18.68 -17.18
N ILE A 103 -17.18 -17.89 -17.82
CA ILE A 103 -16.93 -17.89 -19.27
C ILE A 103 -15.43 -17.67 -19.39
N ASP A 104 -14.72 -18.51 -20.14
CA ASP A 104 -13.30 -18.31 -20.44
C ASP A 104 -13.13 -17.04 -21.27
N VAL A 105 -12.97 -15.92 -20.57
CA VAL A 105 -12.71 -14.60 -21.15
C VAL A 105 -11.29 -14.22 -20.80
N GLU A 106 -10.49 -14.02 -21.83
CA GLU A 106 -9.11 -13.56 -21.75
C GLU A 106 -8.95 -12.34 -22.66
N PHE A 107 -8.28 -11.31 -22.15
CA PHE A 107 -7.92 -10.13 -22.94
C PHE A 107 -6.66 -9.45 -22.41
N ASP A 108 -6.01 -8.74 -23.32
CA ASP A 108 -4.85 -7.90 -23.02
C ASP A 108 -5.27 -6.45 -22.77
N SER A 109 -4.52 -5.77 -21.90
CA SER A 109 -4.72 -4.39 -21.47
C SER A 109 -3.42 -3.62 -21.68
N PHE A 110 -3.39 -2.82 -22.73
CA PHE A 110 -2.29 -1.94 -23.12
C PHE A 110 -2.61 -0.50 -22.77
N MET A 111 -1.57 0.26 -22.43
CA MET A 111 -1.68 1.72 -22.31
C MET A 111 -2.04 2.33 -23.68
N LEU A 112 -3.03 3.22 -23.70
CA LEU A 112 -3.38 3.94 -24.92
C LEU A 112 -2.23 4.85 -25.39
N PRO A 113 -2.08 5.15 -26.69
CA PRO A 113 -1.18 6.19 -27.15
C PRO A 113 -1.58 7.59 -26.66
N ASP A 114 -0.63 8.51 -26.54
CA ASP A 114 -0.84 9.86 -25.97
C ASP A 114 -2.01 10.65 -26.61
N ASP A 115 -2.26 10.46 -27.91
CA ASP A 115 -3.30 11.18 -28.66
C ASP A 115 -4.74 10.77 -28.24
N ASP A 116 -4.92 9.56 -27.70
CA ASP A 116 -6.23 8.98 -27.36
C ASP A 116 -6.50 8.97 -25.84
N GLN A 117 -5.53 9.40 -25.02
CA GLN A 117 -5.63 9.37 -23.56
C GLN A 117 -6.45 10.55 -23.01
N VAL A 118 -7.38 10.28 -22.07
CA VAL A 118 -8.00 11.32 -21.23
C VAL A 118 -7.09 11.62 -20.04
N PHE A 119 -6.54 10.58 -19.43
CA PHE A 119 -5.54 10.66 -18.37
C PHE A 119 -4.20 10.12 -18.87
N ARG A 120 -3.23 11.02 -18.96
CA ARG A 120 -1.92 10.70 -19.50
C ARG A 120 -1.24 9.57 -18.71
N LEU A 121 -0.80 8.51 -19.40
CA LEU A 121 -0.16 7.30 -18.86
C LEU A 121 -1.01 6.44 -17.90
N LEU A 122 -2.34 6.64 -17.86
CA LEU A 122 -3.23 5.88 -16.99
C LEU A 122 -4.35 5.16 -17.74
N ASP A 123 -4.77 5.70 -18.88
CA ASP A 123 -5.80 5.04 -19.68
C ASP A 123 -5.26 3.84 -20.44
N VAL A 124 -6.08 2.80 -20.45
CA VAL A 124 -5.85 1.53 -21.16
C VAL A 124 -6.95 1.28 -22.17
N ASP A 125 -6.66 0.48 -23.18
CA ASP A 125 -7.61 0.07 -24.21
C ASP A 125 -8.76 -0.79 -23.64
N ASN A 126 -8.42 -1.83 -22.87
CA ASN A 126 -9.34 -2.75 -22.24
C ASN A 126 -9.24 -2.64 -20.73
N ARG A 127 -10.34 -2.23 -20.09
CA ARG A 127 -10.44 -2.10 -18.64
C ARG A 127 -10.92 -3.40 -18.01
N ILE A 128 -10.38 -3.73 -16.84
CA ILE A 128 -10.96 -4.76 -15.98
C ILE A 128 -12.33 -4.29 -15.50
N VAL A 129 -13.36 -5.11 -15.65
CA VAL A 129 -14.72 -4.83 -15.17
C VAL A 129 -15.05 -5.81 -14.07
N LEU A 130 -15.26 -5.30 -12.86
CA LEU A 130 -15.58 -6.11 -11.68
C LEU A 130 -16.87 -5.63 -11.01
N PRO A 131 -17.67 -6.53 -10.41
CA PRO A 131 -18.87 -6.16 -9.68
C PRO A 131 -18.54 -5.44 -8.37
N TRP A 132 -19.19 -4.32 -8.10
CA TRP A 132 -19.10 -3.64 -6.80
C TRP A 132 -19.91 -4.40 -5.74
N GLY A 133 -19.50 -4.28 -4.47
CA GLY A 133 -20.17 -4.94 -3.33
C GLY A 133 -19.94 -6.45 -3.23
N VAL A 134 -19.08 -7.02 -4.08
CA VAL A 134 -18.75 -8.45 -4.11
C VAL A 134 -17.27 -8.64 -3.83
N GLN A 135 -16.93 -9.67 -3.05
CA GLN A 135 -15.54 -10.03 -2.80
C GLN A 135 -14.95 -10.79 -3.98
N VAL A 136 -13.91 -10.19 -4.58
CA VAL A 136 -13.16 -10.73 -5.71
C VAL A 136 -11.81 -11.22 -5.22
N ARG A 137 -11.45 -12.46 -5.55
CA ARG A 137 -10.09 -12.98 -5.39
C ARG A 137 -9.30 -12.61 -6.63
N VAL A 138 -8.16 -11.94 -6.46
CA VAL A 138 -7.24 -11.65 -7.55
C VAL A 138 -6.01 -12.53 -7.40
N LEU A 139 -5.74 -13.34 -8.43
CA LEU A 139 -4.53 -14.13 -8.57
C LEU A 139 -3.54 -13.36 -9.43
N VAL A 140 -2.36 -13.06 -8.90
CA VAL A 140 -1.35 -12.22 -9.55
C VAL A 140 -0.12 -13.07 -9.86
N THR A 141 0.31 -13.08 -11.12
CA THR A 141 1.53 -13.77 -11.58
C THR A 141 2.13 -13.03 -12.77
N ALA A 142 3.28 -13.47 -13.28
CA ALA A 142 3.92 -12.90 -14.46
C ALA A 142 4.34 -14.00 -15.44
N ALA A 143 4.39 -13.66 -16.72
CA ALA A 143 4.84 -14.56 -17.78
C ALA A 143 6.34 -14.43 -18.09
N ASP A 144 6.97 -13.30 -17.74
CA ASP A 144 8.36 -12.99 -18.10
C ASP A 144 9.25 -12.58 -16.92
N VAL A 145 9.22 -11.32 -16.51
CA VAL A 145 10.04 -10.73 -15.44
C VAL A 145 9.17 -10.38 -14.24
N LEU A 146 9.75 -9.76 -13.22
CA LEU A 146 9.00 -9.24 -12.09
C LEU A 146 8.16 -8.04 -12.54
N HIS A 147 6.90 -8.02 -12.13
CA HIS A 147 6.02 -6.86 -12.16
C HIS A 147 5.35 -6.72 -10.80
N SER A 148 4.55 -5.67 -10.59
CA SER A 148 3.73 -5.57 -9.38
C SER A 148 2.40 -4.92 -9.71
N TRP A 149 1.33 -5.66 -9.44
CA TRP A 149 -0.03 -5.24 -9.71
C TRP A 149 -0.52 -4.39 -8.53
N ALA A 150 -0.69 -3.09 -8.76
CA ALA A 150 -1.01 -2.15 -7.71
C ALA A 150 -2.19 -1.25 -8.08
N MET A 151 -3.06 -1.02 -7.10
CA MET A 151 -4.20 -0.11 -7.20
C MET A 151 -4.30 0.68 -5.88
N PRO A 152 -3.61 1.82 -5.77
CA PRO A 152 -3.44 2.53 -4.49
C PRO A 152 -4.74 2.96 -3.83
N SER A 153 -5.74 3.37 -4.62
CA SER A 153 -7.06 3.77 -4.14
C SER A 153 -7.83 2.63 -3.44
N MET A 154 -7.45 1.37 -3.71
CA MET A 154 -8.00 0.16 -3.11
C MET A 154 -7.12 -0.43 -2.01
N GLY A 155 -5.93 0.16 -1.77
CA GLY A 155 -4.98 -0.36 -0.79
C GLY A 155 -4.34 -1.69 -1.22
N LEU A 156 -4.23 -1.93 -2.52
CA LEU A 156 -3.71 -3.18 -3.08
C LEU A 156 -2.36 -2.95 -3.76
N LYS A 157 -1.41 -3.82 -3.44
CA LYS A 157 -0.15 -4.01 -4.15
C LYS A 157 0.26 -5.46 -3.97
N MET A 158 0.46 -6.18 -5.07
CA MET A 158 0.97 -7.54 -5.03
C MET A 158 1.93 -7.79 -6.17
N ASP A 159 3.09 -8.36 -5.85
CA ASP A 159 4.09 -8.67 -6.86
C ASP A 159 3.63 -9.82 -7.74
N ALA A 160 3.87 -9.65 -9.03
CA ALA A 160 3.68 -10.63 -10.08
C ALA A 160 5.03 -11.30 -10.33
N ILE A 161 5.16 -12.55 -9.89
CA ILE A 161 6.42 -13.29 -9.91
C ILE A 161 6.27 -14.49 -10.85
N PRO A 162 7.15 -14.65 -11.86
CA PRO A 162 7.12 -15.80 -12.75
C PRO A 162 7.23 -17.11 -11.98
N GLY A 163 6.34 -18.07 -12.26
CA GLY A 163 6.31 -19.37 -11.58
C GLY A 163 5.69 -19.35 -10.18
N ARG A 164 5.15 -18.22 -9.71
CA ARG A 164 4.41 -18.11 -8.44
C ARG A 164 3.05 -17.44 -8.67
N ILE A 165 2.01 -18.01 -8.07
CA ILE A 165 0.68 -17.40 -8.04
C ILE A 165 0.47 -16.79 -6.66
N ASN A 166 0.42 -15.48 -6.64
CA ASN A 166 0.11 -14.70 -5.46
C ASN A 166 -1.39 -14.41 -5.39
N GLN A 167 -1.95 -14.31 -4.19
CA GLN A 167 -3.38 -14.07 -4.00
C GLN A 167 -3.59 -12.81 -3.16
N ILE A 168 -4.55 -12.00 -3.58
CA ILE A 168 -5.10 -10.88 -2.78
C ILE A 168 -6.62 -10.85 -2.90
N THR A 169 -7.29 -10.30 -1.89
CA THR A 169 -8.74 -10.10 -1.91
C THR A 169 -9.07 -8.63 -2.17
N LEU A 170 -10.07 -8.40 -3.00
CA LEU A 170 -10.56 -7.09 -3.40
C LEU A 170 -12.05 -6.98 -3.09
N LEU A 171 -12.44 -5.93 -2.37
CA LEU A 171 -13.84 -5.55 -2.14
C LEU A 171 -14.03 -4.08 -2.47
N MET A 172 -14.89 -3.80 -3.46
CA MET A 172 -15.23 -2.44 -3.90
C MET A 172 -16.51 -1.96 -3.22
N ASN A 173 -16.42 -0.86 -2.45
CA ASN A 173 -17.60 -0.29 -1.79
C ASN A 173 -18.40 0.67 -2.68
N ARG A 174 -17.79 1.16 -3.76
CA ARG A 174 -18.37 2.18 -4.62
C ARG A 174 -18.10 1.85 -6.08
N PRO A 175 -19.05 2.09 -6.99
CA PRO A 175 -18.79 2.02 -8.42
C PRO A 175 -17.90 3.19 -8.86
N GLY A 176 -17.06 2.97 -9.86
CA GLY A 176 -16.19 4.00 -10.42
C GLY A 176 -15.05 3.43 -11.25
N LEU A 177 -14.16 4.32 -11.68
CA LEU A 177 -12.89 3.96 -12.30
C LEU A 177 -11.77 4.09 -11.26
N TYR A 178 -11.00 3.02 -11.10
CA TYR A 178 -9.85 2.96 -10.19
C TYR A 178 -8.61 2.67 -11.02
N PHE A 179 -7.61 3.52 -10.89
CA PHE A 179 -6.37 3.43 -11.66
C PHE A 179 -5.24 2.86 -10.80
N GLY A 180 -4.28 2.28 -11.49
CA GLY A 180 -3.10 1.63 -10.96
C GLY A 180 -1.96 1.70 -11.97
N GLN A 181 -0.73 1.44 -11.51
CA GLN A 181 0.46 1.37 -12.36
C GLN A 181 1.33 0.20 -11.90
N CYS A 182 2.18 -0.30 -12.81
CA CYS A 182 3.19 -1.28 -12.43
C CYS A 182 4.06 -0.69 -11.30
N SER A 183 4.30 -1.46 -10.25
CA SER A 183 5.02 -1.00 -9.06
C SER A 183 6.31 -1.78 -8.76
N GLU A 184 6.86 -2.43 -9.79
CA GLU A 184 8.14 -3.15 -9.77
C GLU A 184 8.85 -2.96 -11.12
N ILE A 185 10.17 -2.76 -11.09
CA ILE A 185 10.94 -2.42 -12.28
C ILE A 185 10.95 -3.57 -13.30
N CYS A 186 10.35 -3.35 -14.48
CA CYS A 186 10.15 -4.40 -15.49
C CYS A 186 10.76 -4.10 -16.88
N GLY A 187 11.56 -3.04 -17.01
CA GLY A 187 12.33 -2.74 -18.23
C GLY A 187 12.08 -1.35 -18.79
N ALA A 188 12.11 -1.21 -20.12
CA ALA A 188 12.13 0.08 -20.80
C ALA A 188 10.85 0.91 -20.63
N ASN A 189 9.68 0.26 -20.57
CA ASN A 189 8.38 0.93 -20.41
C ASN A 189 7.76 0.60 -19.05
N HIS A 190 8.57 0.60 -17.98
CA HIS A 190 8.09 0.42 -16.61
C HIS A 190 7.12 1.53 -16.19
#